data_AF-A0A941WG92-F1
#
_entry.id   AF-A0A941WG92-F1
#
_cell.length_a   1.000
_cell.length_b   1.000
_cell.length_c   1.000
_cell.angle_alpha   90.00
_cell.angle_beta   90.00
_cell.angle_gamma   90.00
#
_symmetry.space_group_name_H-M   'P 1'
#
loop_
_entity.id
_entity.type
_entity.pdbx_description
1 polymer ?
#
loop_
_entity_poly.entity_id
_entity_poly.type
_entity_poly.pdbx_seq_one_letter_code
_entity_poly.pdbx_strand_id
1 'polypeptide(L)'
;SRKPILFIEGTDSNSIDNRLYPLIFPDYMVKPMGGCQKVIETTKAFRQLQDFHTLESMGIVDRDRRTQGEIDYLHDQHIFVPDVAEVENLLMLEPVIRTVARRMMKDPDTVFTQVKENVVKLFEKDLESQVILHAKHRVRKKLETTVDRKITTVEQLTEHVESIRYNVHVDEIYNGIKDKFNQYIETGDYKNILRVYNQKGMLPQSRVCNFCGISNKESYLNFVLSILKENKEDAEVIRSSIKESLGT
;
A
#
# COMPACT_ATOMS: atom_id res chain seq x y z
N SER A 1 18.59 -22.02 -13.51
CA SER A 1 18.16 -21.76 -12.12
C SER A 1 16.66 -21.51 -12.10
N ARG A 2 15.91 -21.94 -11.06
CA ARG A 2 14.47 -21.65 -10.94
C ARG A 2 14.29 -20.18 -10.50
N LYS A 3 13.32 -19.46 -11.07
CA LYS A 3 13.00 -18.10 -10.64
C LYS A 3 12.53 -18.11 -9.17
N PRO A 4 12.95 -17.14 -8.33
CA PRO A 4 12.38 -16.95 -7.00
C PRO A 4 10.86 -16.72 -7.08
N ILE A 5 10.12 -17.09 -6.03
CA ILE A 5 8.66 -16.90 -5.97
C ILE A 5 8.34 -15.58 -5.28
N LEU A 6 7.40 -14.82 -5.85
CA LEU A 6 6.83 -13.63 -5.23
C LEU A 6 5.35 -13.88 -4.94
N PHE A 7 5.00 -14.07 -3.68
CA PHE A 7 3.63 -14.23 -3.23
C PHE A 7 2.94 -12.87 -3.13
N ILE A 8 1.77 -12.73 -3.74
CA ILE A 8 0.98 -11.50 -3.70
C ILE A 8 -0.45 -11.78 -3.21
N GLU A 9 -1.15 -10.74 -2.81
CA GLU A 9 -2.57 -10.82 -2.48
C GLU A 9 -3.43 -11.12 -3.73
N GLY A 10 -4.75 -11.18 -3.53
CA GLY A 10 -5.72 -11.44 -4.57
C GLY A 10 -5.95 -12.93 -4.87
N THR A 11 -7.18 -13.25 -5.26
CA THR A 11 -7.56 -14.54 -5.86
C THR A 11 -7.96 -14.40 -7.33
N ASP A 12 -8.24 -13.18 -7.78
CA ASP A 12 -8.71 -12.89 -9.12
C ASP A 12 -7.53 -12.60 -10.04
N SER A 13 -7.40 -13.39 -11.11
CA SER A 13 -6.40 -13.18 -12.16
C SER A 13 -6.46 -11.79 -12.83
N ASN A 14 -7.59 -11.09 -12.73
CA ASN A 14 -7.79 -9.76 -13.33
C ASN A 14 -7.51 -8.59 -12.38
N SER A 15 -7.16 -8.86 -11.12
CA SER A 15 -6.78 -7.84 -10.15
C SER A 15 -5.49 -7.09 -10.57
N ILE A 16 -5.31 -5.88 -10.05
CA ILE A 16 -4.26 -4.95 -10.50
C ILE A 16 -2.88 -5.48 -10.14
N ASP A 17 -2.70 -5.93 -8.92
CA ASP A 17 -1.54 -6.66 -8.40
C ASP A 17 -1.15 -7.84 -9.29
N ASN A 18 -2.10 -8.69 -9.69
CA ASN A 18 -1.83 -9.85 -10.54
C ASN A 18 -1.37 -9.48 -11.96
N ARG A 19 -1.76 -8.31 -12.46
CA ARG A 19 -1.35 -7.82 -13.80
C ARG A 19 -0.09 -6.96 -13.75
N LEU A 20 0.10 -6.21 -12.68
CA LEU A 20 1.17 -5.24 -12.51
C LEU A 20 2.47 -5.92 -12.04
N TYR A 21 2.43 -6.67 -10.93
CA TYR A 21 3.65 -7.23 -10.33
C TYR A 21 4.47 -8.14 -11.25
N PRO A 22 3.88 -8.98 -12.14
CA PRO A 22 4.69 -9.75 -13.10
C PRO A 22 5.50 -8.89 -14.06
N LEU A 23 5.06 -7.66 -14.34
CA LEU A 23 5.78 -6.72 -15.20
C LEU A 23 6.81 -5.88 -14.44
N ILE A 24 6.58 -5.66 -13.13
CA ILE A 24 7.53 -4.98 -12.23
C ILE A 24 8.68 -5.91 -11.85
N PHE A 25 8.38 -7.19 -11.64
CA PHE A 25 9.31 -8.23 -11.19
C PHE A 25 9.44 -9.34 -12.23
N PRO A 26 9.99 -9.07 -13.43
CA PRO A 26 10.07 -10.06 -14.50
C PRO A 26 10.95 -11.27 -14.14
N ASP A 27 11.88 -11.11 -13.18
CA ASP A 27 12.78 -12.17 -12.70
C ASP A 27 12.13 -13.09 -11.66
N TYR A 28 10.91 -12.79 -11.22
CA TYR A 28 10.17 -13.56 -10.23
C TYR A 28 9.04 -14.37 -10.86
N MET A 29 8.70 -15.49 -10.23
CA MET A 29 7.44 -16.19 -10.45
C MET A 29 6.40 -15.62 -9.49
N VAL A 30 5.56 -14.70 -9.99
CA VAL A 30 4.49 -14.09 -9.20
C VAL A 30 3.35 -15.09 -8.99
N LYS A 31 2.89 -15.26 -7.74
CA LYS A 31 1.85 -16.20 -7.34
C LYS A 31 0.83 -15.54 -6.39
N PRO A 32 -0.45 -15.40 -6.81
CA PRO A 32 -1.51 -14.96 -5.92
C PRO A 32 -1.81 -16.03 -4.86
N MET A 33 -1.93 -15.60 -3.60
CA MET A 33 -2.21 -16.50 -2.46
C MET A 33 -3.58 -16.26 -1.82
N GLY A 34 -4.36 -15.31 -2.33
CA GLY A 34 -5.63 -14.90 -1.75
C GLY A 34 -5.46 -13.72 -0.79
N GLY A 35 -5.86 -13.87 0.46
CA GLY A 35 -5.78 -12.75 1.42
C GLY A 35 -4.38 -12.55 1.98
N CYS A 36 -4.11 -11.32 2.46
CA CYS A 36 -2.91 -10.92 3.20
C CYS A 36 -2.38 -11.99 4.17
N GLN A 37 -3.24 -12.56 5.03
CA GLN A 37 -2.83 -13.56 6.02
C GLN A 37 -2.17 -14.78 5.38
N LYS A 38 -2.69 -15.24 4.24
CA LYS A 38 -2.17 -16.41 3.54
C LYS A 38 -0.84 -16.10 2.85
N VAL A 39 -0.65 -14.88 2.34
CA VAL A 39 0.66 -14.41 1.85
C VAL A 39 1.69 -14.44 2.98
N ILE A 40 1.33 -13.91 4.15
CA ILE A 40 2.22 -13.85 5.32
C ILE A 40 2.61 -15.26 5.78
N GLU A 41 1.63 -16.13 6.00
CA GLU A 41 1.86 -17.51 6.46
C GLU A 41 2.70 -18.31 5.46
N THR A 42 2.40 -18.19 4.17
CA THR A 42 3.11 -18.94 3.13
C THR A 42 4.55 -18.46 2.99
N THR A 43 4.79 -17.14 2.98
CA THR A 43 6.14 -16.57 2.90
C THR A 43 6.98 -17.01 4.10
N LYS A 44 6.41 -16.98 5.31
CA LYS A 44 7.08 -17.48 6.53
C LYS A 44 7.40 -18.97 6.45
N ALA A 45 6.44 -19.79 6.01
CA ALA A 45 6.62 -21.23 5.91
C ALA A 45 7.74 -21.61 4.92
N PHE A 46 7.75 -21.02 3.72
CA PHE A 46 8.81 -21.24 2.74
C PHE A 46 10.18 -20.79 3.26
N ARG A 47 10.23 -19.67 4.00
CA ARG A 47 11.48 -19.21 4.61
C ARG A 47 12.01 -20.16 5.68
N GLN A 48 11.14 -20.68 6.55
CA GLN A 48 11.53 -21.65 7.58
C GLN A 48 12.00 -22.99 6.99
N LEU A 49 11.59 -23.30 5.76
CA LEU A 49 11.93 -24.54 5.06
C LEU A 49 13.08 -24.35 4.05
N GLN A 50 13.86 -23.27 4.13
CA GLN A 50 15.02 -23.03 3.25
C GLN A 50 16.07 -24.15 3.29
N ASP A 51 16.20 -24.88 4.41
CA ASP A 51 17.08 -26.04 4.50
C ASP A 51 16.60 -27.22 3.63
N PHE A 52 15.32 -27.25 3.28
CA PHE A 52 14.70 -28.31 2.46
C PHE A 52 14.58 -27.92 0.98
N HIS A 53 14.76 -26.64 0.63
CA HIS A 53 14.70 -26.18 -0.76
C HIS A 53 15.60 -24.95 -1.02
N THR A 54 16.22 -24.89 -2.18
CA THR A 54 17.01 -23.72 -2.60
C THR A 54 16.15 -22.59 -3.20
N LEU A 55 14.83 -22.66 -3.04
CA LEU A 55 13.89 -21.71 -3.63
C LEU A 55 13.76 -20.48 -2.73
N GLU A 56 14.20 -19.32 -3.22
CA GLU A 56 13.96 -18.05 -2.55
C GLU A 56 12.50 -17.62 -2.76
N SER A 57 11.89 -17.08 -1.70
CA SER A 57 10.51 -16.61 -1.72
C SER A 57 10.36 -15.30 -0.97
N MET A 58 9.54 -14.42 -1.51
CA MET A 58 9.17 -13.15 -0.90
C MET A 58 7.65 -12.95 -0.96
N GLY A 59 7.12 -12.07 -0.12
CA GLY A 59 5.72 -11.69 -0.12
C GLY A 59 5.54 -10.19 -0.38
N ILE A 60 4.43 -9.79 -1.00
CA ILE A 60 3.97 -8.39 -1.01
C ILE A 60 2.55 -8.35 -0.46
N VAL A 61 2.31 -7.45 0.48
CA VAL A 61 0.98 -7.18 1.06
C VAL A 61 0.68 -5.69 1.08
N ASP A 62 -0.60 -5.34 1.00
CA ASP A 62 -1.03 -3.95 1.06
C ASP A 62 -0.68 -3.30 2.41
N ARG A 63 -0.40 -2.00 2.40
CA ARG A 63 -0.11 -1.27 3.63
C ARG A 63 -1.32 -1.14 4.53
N ASP A 64 -2.49 -0.93 3.94
CA ASP A 64 -3.72 -0.61 4.64
C ASP A 64 -3.50 0.53 5.66
N ARG A 65 -3.57 0.17 6.95
CA ARG A 65 -3.46 1.08 8.10
C ARG A 65 -2.40 0.59 9.10
N ARG A 66 -1.51 -0.31 8.64
CA ARG A 66 -0.44 -0.90 9.45
C ARG A 66 0.48 0.17 10.01
N THR A 67 0.88 -0.02 11.26
CA THR A 67 1.90 0.80 11.91
C THR A 67 3.29 0.49 11.37
N GLN A 68 4.25 1.39 11.58
CA GLN A 68 5.63 1.15 11.13
C GLN A 68 6.22 -0.12 11.75
N GLY A 69 6.01 -0.37 13.04
CA GLY A 69 6.50 -1.59 13.69
C GLY A 69 5.91 -2.89 13.11
N GLU A 70 4.66 -2.87 12.62
CA GLU A 70 4.08 -4.01 11.89
C GLU A 70 4.75 -4.21 10.53
N ILE A 71 5.07 -3.12 9.83
CA ILE A 71 5.76 -3.15 8.55
C ILE A 71 7.19 -3.67 8.72
N ASP A 72 7.91 -3.18 9.73
CA ASP A 72 9.28 -3.61 10.03
C ASP A 72 9.31 -5.12 10.34
N TYR A 73 8.35 -5.60 11.14
CA TYR A 73 8.20 -7.03 11.42
C TYR A 73 7.93 -7.87 10.15
N LEU A 74 7.13 -7.37 9.21
CA LEU A 74 6.88 -8.06 7.94
C LEU A 74 8.13 -8.06 7.06
N HIS A 75 8.84 -6.93 6.99
CA HIS A 75 10.06 -6.79 6.22
C HIS A 75 11.15 -7.77 6.69
N ASP A 76 11.30 -7.95 8.01
CA ASP A 76 12.20 -8.96 8.58
C ASP A 76 11.90 -10.38 8.11
N GLN A 77 10.66 -10.64 7.68
CA GLN A 77 10.17 -11.91 7.15
C GLN A 77 10.18 -11.99 5.62
N HIS A 78 10.86 -11.06 4.94
CA HIS A 78 10.88 -10.92 3.47
C HIS A 78 9.48 -10.67 2.89
N ILE A 79 8.64 -9.97 3.66
CA ILE A 79 7.32 -9.52 3.22
C ILE A 79 7.36 -8.00 3.09
N PHE A 80 7.25 -7.52 1.86
CA PHE A 80 7.32 -6.11 1.52
C PHE A 80 5.94 -5.48 1.54
N VAL A 81 5.91 -4.20 1.92
CA VAL A 81 4.70 -3.41 2.03
C VAL A 81 4.95 -2.12 1.26
N PRO A 82 4.14 -1.80 0.22
CA PRO A 82 4.31 -0.56 -0.51
C PRO A 82 4.20 0.67 0.41
N ASP A 83 4.95 1.74 0.13
CA ASP A 83 4.83 3.04 0.80
C ASP A 83 3.61 3.84 0.28
N VAL A 84 2.56 3.12 -0.12
CA VAL A 84 1.24 3.61 -0.52
C VAL A 84 0.17 2.75 0.16
N ALA A 85 -1.02 3.30 0.37
CA ALA A 85 -2.07 2.63 1.17
C ALA A 85 -2.60 1.33 0.54
N GLU A 86 -2.72 1.28 -0.79
CA GLU A 86 -3.24 0.16 -1.59
C GLU A 86 -2.42 0.04 -2.88
N VAL A 87 -2.38 -1.15 -3.48
CA VAL A 87 -1.68 -1.39 -4.76
C VAL A 87 -2.11 -0.43 -5.89
N GLU A 88 -3.38 -0.04 -5.96
CA GLU A 88 -3.89 0.96 -6.90
C GLU A 88 -3.14 2.28 -6.86
N ASN A 89 -2.69 2.69 -5.67
CA ASN A 89 -2.04 3.97 -5.45
C ASN A 89 -0.64 3.99 -6.08
N LEU A 90 -0.06 2.83 -6.43
CA LEU A 90 1.18 2.76 -7.22
C LEU A 90 1.03 3.41 -8.60
N LEU A 91 -0.17 3.35 -9.18
CA LEU A 91 -0.49 3.99 -10.47
C LEU A 91 -0.56 5.53 -10.37
N MET A 92 -0.60 6.04 -9.14
CA MET A 92 -0.65 7.46 -8.80
C MET A 92 0.72 8.00 -8.37
N LEU A 93 1.79 7.21 -8.41
CA LEU A 93 3.13 7.74 -8.13
C LEU A 93 3.49 8.83 -9.14
N GLU A 94 4.16 9.88 -8.68
CA GLU A 94 4.57 11.02 -9.52
C GLU A 94 5.33 10.59 -10.79
N PRO A 95 6.36 9.71 -10.72
CA PRO A 95 7.05 9.25 -11.91
C PRO A 95 6.13 8.52 -12.90
N VAL A 96 5.15 7.76 -12.40
CA VAL A 96 4.19 7.03 -13.23
C VAL A 96 3.27 7.99 -13.96
N ILE A 97 2.66 8.95 -13.25
CA ILE A 97 1.77 9.97 -13.84
C ILE A 97 2.53 10.77 -14.90
N ARG A 98 3.74 11.24 -14.58
CA ARG A 98 4.57 12.03 -15.50
C ARG A 98 4.95 11.25 -16.76
N THR A 99 5.28 9.96 -16.61
CA THR A 99 5.58 9.07 -17.74
C THR A 99 4.37 8.88 -18.64
N VAL A 100 3.18 8.63 -18.06
CA VAL A 100 1.93 8.51 -18.83
C VAL A 100 1.60 9.83 -19.53
N ALA A 101 1.70 10.97 -18.85
CA ALA A 101 1.44 12.28 -19.43
C ALA A 101 2.34 12.55 -20.65
N ARG A 102 3.65 12.29 -20.52
CA ARG A 102 4.62 12.44 -21.62
C ARG A 102 4.25 11.57 -22.83
N ARG A 103 3.91 10.30 -22.58
CA ARG A 103 3.51 9.34 -23.64
C ARG A 103 2.20 9.70 -24.32
N MET A 104 1.33 10.44 -23.62
CA MET A 104 0.08 10.98 -24.14
C MET A 104 0.25 12.37 -24.78
N MET A 105 1.49 12.83 -25.01
CA MET A 105 1.81 14.14 -25.58
C MET A 105 1.21 15.31 -24.77
N LYS A 106 1.16 15.14 -23.44
CA LYS A 106 0.77 16.17 -22.48
C LYS A 106 1.99 16.70 -21.73
N ASP A 107 1.86 17.89 -21.16
CA ASP A 107 2.88 18.47 -20.30
C ASP A 107 2.89 17.76 -18.92
N PRO A 108 3.97 17.06 -18.53
CA PRO A 108 4.00 16.28 -17.30
C PRO A 108 3.84 17.11 -16.03
N ASP A 109 4.41 18.32 -15.98
CA ASP A 109 4.34 19.21 -14.83
C ASP A 109 2.93 19.74 -14.59
N THR A 110 2.27 20.20 -15.66
CA THR A 110 0.88 20.66 -15.62
C THR A 110 -0.06 19.53 -15.19
N VAL A 111 0.08 18.34 -15.80
CA VAL A 111 -0.77 17.18 -15.46
C VAL A 111 -0.56 16.79 -14.00
N PHE A 112 0.69 16.65 -13.55
CA PHE A 112 0.97 16.24 -12.17
C PHE A 112 0.46 17.27 -11.16
N THR A 113 0.64 18.56 -11.42
CA THR A 113 0.14 19.64 -10.54
C THR A 113 -1.38 19.55 -10.39
N GLN A 114 -2.11 19.39 -11.49
CA GLN A 114 -3.57 19.26 -11.46
C GLN A 114 -4.05 17.99 -10.74
N VAL A 115 -3.37 16.86 -10.96
CA VAL A 115 -3.68 15.60 -10.24
C VAL A 115 -3.40 15.75 -8.75
N LYS A 116 -2.26 16.32 -8.39
CA LYS A 116 -1.85 16.55 -7.00
C LYS A 116 -2.89 17.41 -6.27
N GLU A 117 -3.27 18.54 -6.84
CA GLU A 117 -4.30 19.42 -6.27
C GLU A 117 -5.64 18.71 -6.07
N ASN A 118 -6.07 17.90 -7.06
CA ASN A 118 -7.32 17.16 -6.94
C ASN A 118 -7.26 16.09 -5.85
N VAL A 119 -6.14 15.37 -5.72
CA VAL A 119 -5.96 14.36 -4.68
C VAL A 119 -5.94 15.00 -3.29
N VAL A 120 -5.26 16.14 -3.12
CA VAL A 120 -5.25 16.89 -1.86
C VAL A 120 -6.67 17.33 -1.47
N LYS A 121 -7.43 17.90 -2.41
CA LYS A 121 -8.85 18.28 -2.18
C LYS A 121 -9.73 17.09 -1.87
N LEU A 122 -9.51 15.94 -2.52
CA LEU A 122 -10.23 14.71 -2.23
C LEU A 122 -9.94 14.22 -0.81
N PHE A 123 -8.67 14.23 -0.42
CA PHE A 123 -8.22 13.82 0.90
C PHE A 123 -8.76 14.75 2.00
N GLU A 124 -8.75 16.06 1.77
CA GLU A 124 -9.36 17.05 2.66
C GLU A 124 -10.86 16.81 2.84
N LYS A 125 -11.59 16.56 1.74
CA LYS A 125 -13.02 16.22 1.80
C LYS A 125 -13.28 14.95 2.62
N ASP A 126 -12.43 13.94 2.47
CA ASP A 126 -12.57 12.65 3.14
C ASP A 126 -11.89 12.61 4.53
N LEU A 127 -11.30 13.72 4.99
CA LEU A 127 -10.41 13.79 6.16
C LEU A 127 -10.99 13.09 7.39
N GLU A 128 -12.15 13.52 7.88
CA GLU A 128 -12.74 12.96 9.10
C GLU A 128 -12.99 11.45 8.97
N SER A 129 -13.44 10.99 7.80
CA SER A 129 -13.67 9.56 7.56
C SER A 129 -12.37 8.76 7.61
N GLN A 130 -11.29 9.30 7.05
CA GLN A 130 -9.98 8.67 7.06
C GLN A 130 -9.39 8.67 8.48
N VAL A 131 -9.49 9.77 9.22
CA VAL A 131 -9.05 9.85 10.63
C VAL A 131 -9.77 8.79 11.47
N ILE A 132 -11.10 8.69 11.36
CA ILE A 132 -11.89 7.68 12.12
C ILE A 132 -11.44 6.26 11.77
N LEU A 133 -11.22 5.94 10.49
CA LEU A 133 -10.81 4.60 10.07
C LEU A 133 -9.41 4.24 10.60
N HIS A 134 -8.47 5.17 10.56
CA HIS A 134 -7.12 4.99 11.12
C HIS A 134 -7.14 4.91 12.66
N ALA A 135 -7.91 5.77 13.33
CA ALA A 135 -8.07 5.74 14.77
C ALA A 135 -8.69 4.41 15.24
N LYS A 136 -9.75 3.94 14.57
CA LYS A 136 -10.37 2.64 14.83
C LYS A 136 -9.38 1.49 14.70
N HIS A 137 -8.56 1.50 13.65
CA HIS A 137 -7.52 0.48 13.45
C HIS A 137 -6.49 0.50 14.59
N ARG A 138 -5.98 1.69 14.94
CA ARG A 138 -4.97 1.85 16.00
C ARG A 138 -5.48 1.48 17.39
N VAL A 139 -6.74 1.82 17.69
CA VAL A 139 -7.44 1.38 18.92
C VAL A 139 -7.58 -0.13 18.94
N ARG A 140 -8.10 -0.73 17.86
CA ARG A 140 -8.22 -2.19 17.74
C ARG A 140 -6.88 -2.89 17.98
N LYS A 141 -5.79 -2.38 17.39
CA LYS A 141 -4.44 -2.94 17.57
C LYS A 141 -3.93 -2.83 18.99
N LYS A 142 -4.09 -1.66 19.63
CA LYS A 142 -3.74 -1.51 21.05
C LYS A 142 -4.50 -2.51 21.93
N LEU A 143 -5.78 -2.74 21.64
CA LEU A 143 -6.59 -3.74 22.36
C LEU A 143 -6.08 -5.17 22.12
N GLU A 144 -5.84 -5.56 20.87
CA GLU A 144 -5.29 -6.89 20.52
C GLU A 144 -3.95 -7.14 21.24
N THR A 145 -2.99 -6.22 21.13
CA THR A 145 -1.67 -6.36 21.78
C THR A 145 -1.75 -6.37 23.30
N THR A 146 -2.72 -5.65 23.87
CA THR A 146 -2.95 -5.73 25.31
C THR A 146 -3.40 -7.16 25.61
N VAL A 147 -4.51 -7.64 25.03
CA VAL A 147 -5.15 -8.93 25.36
C VAL A 147 -4.30 -10.18 25.05
N ASP A 148 -3.38 -10.13 24.08
CA ASP A 148 -2.51 -11.27 23.71
C ASP A 148 -1.46 -11.67 24.77
N ARG A 149 -1.41 -10.99 25.93
CA ARG A 149 -0.59 -11.45 27.06
C ARG A 149 -1.12 -12.80 27.57
N LYS A 150 -0.21 -13.69 27.97
CA LYS A 150 -0.56 -15.00 28.50
C LYS A 150 -1.32 -14.83 29.83
N ILE A 151 -2.64 -14.89 29.78
CA ILE A 151 -3.53 -14.81 30.94
C ILE A 151 -3.74 -16.22 31.48
N THR A 152 -3.47 -16.41 32.77
CA THR A 152 -3.57 -17.71 33.44
C THR A 152 -4.63 -17.74 34.54
N THR A 153 -5.15 -16.59 34.97
CA THR A 153 -6.21 -16.49 36.00
C THR A 153 -7.25 -15.41 35.67
N VAL A 154 -8.40 -15.45 36.36
CA VAL A 154 -9.50 -14.50 36.17
C VAL A 154 -9.14 -13.12 36.75
N GLU A 155 -8.34 -13.07 37.81
CA GLU A 155 -7.83 -11.84 38.41
C GLU A 155 -6.93 -11.10 37.41
N GLN A 156 -6.01 -11.82 36.77
CA GLN A 156 -5.16 -11.27 35.71
C GLN A 156 -6.00 -10.74 34.53
N LEU A 157 -7.05 -11.45 34.13
CA LEU A 157 -7.96 -10.97 33.08
C LEU A 157 -8.65 -9.66 33.48
N THR A 158 -9.07 -9.55 34.74
CA THR A 158 -9.81 -8.39 35.27
C THR A 158 -8.93 -7.15 35.34
N GLU A 159 -7.75 -7.25 35.97
CA GLU A 159 -6.76 -6.16 35.99
C GLU A 159 -6.40 -5.68 34.59
N HIS A 160 -6.31 -6.63 33.66
CA HIS A 160 -5.95 -6.35 32.29
C HIS A 160 -7.04 -5.59 31.51
N VAL A 161 -8.31 -5.99 31.67
CA VAL A 161 -9.46 -5.23 31.13
C VAL A 161 -9.54 -3.83 31.74
N GLU A 162 -9.29 -3.70 33.05
CA GLU A 162 -9.26 -2.38 33.69
C GLU A 162 -8.12 -1.51 33.14
N SER A 163 -6.94 -2.10 32.91
CA SER A 163 -5.78 -1.39 32.36
C SER A 163 -6.03 -0.81 30.96
N ILE A 164 -6.91 -1.43 30.15
CA ILE A 164 -7.27 -0.91 28.82
C ILE A 164 -7.85 0.49 28.92
N ARG A 165 -8.72 0.74 29.91
CA ARG A 165 -9.35 2.04 30.11
C ARG A 165 -8.32 3.14 30.39
N TYR A 166 -7.24 2.80 31.09
CA TYR A 166 -6.17 3.74 31.43
C TYR A 166 -5.13 3.91 30.34
N ASN A 167 -4.93 2.92 29.45
CA ASN A 167 -3.85 2.92 28.46
C ASN A 167 -4.30 3.30 27.02
N VAL A 168 -5.61 3.30 26.76
CA VAL A 168 -6.18 3.58 25.43
C VAL A 168 -6.96 4.89 25.45
N HIS A 169 -6.23 6.00 25.30
CA HIS A 169 -6.81 7.33 25.09
C HIS A 169 -7.22 7.52 23.63
N VAL A 170 -8.51 7.29 23.33
CA VAL A 170 -9.05 7.37 21.97
C VAL A 170 -8.94 8.79 21.40
N ASP A 171 -9.22 9.82 22.21
CA ASP A 171 -9.17 11.22 21.78
C ASP A 171 -7.76 11.64 21.39
N GLU A 172 -6.75 11.24 22.15
CA GLU A 172 -5.34 11.52 21.81
C GLU A 172 -4.92 10.83 20.50
N ILE A 173 -5.35 9.58 20.29
CA ILE A 173 -5.09 8.85 19.04
C ILE A 173 -5.77 9.57 17.88
N TYR A 174 -7.03 9.98 18.05
CA TYR A 174 -7.80 10.67 17.04
C TYR A 174 -7.15 12.00 16.65
N ASN A 175 -6.92 12.87 17.63
CA ASN A 175 -6.35 14.20 17.42
C ASN A 175 -4.94 14.09 16.84
N GLY A 176 -4.11 13.19 17.34
CA GLY A 176 -2.75 12.99 16.80
C GLY A 176 -2.72 12.49 15.35
N ILE A 177 -3.74 11.75 14.89
CA ILE A 177 -3.88 11.37 13.48
C ILE A 177 -4.40 12.56 12.67
N LYS A 178 -5.41 13.26 13.18
CA LYS A 178 -6.01 14.43 12.53
C LYS A 178 -5.00 15.54 12.29
N ASP A 179 -4.17 15.85 13.28
CA ASP A 179 -3.13 16.88 13.19
C ASP A 179 -2.11 16.53 12.08
N LYS A 180 -1.69 15.26 11.99
CA LYS A 180 -0.80 14.80 10.92
C LYS A 180 -1.45 14.89 9.54
N PHE A 181 -2.73 14.52 9.43
CA PHE A 181 -3.43 14.57 8.15
C PHE A 181 -3.66 16.01 7.70
N ASN A 182 -4.00 16.92 8.63
CA ASN A 182 -4.05 18.36 8.36
C ASN A 182 -2.69 18.88 7.88
N GLN A 183 -1.59 18.51 8.54
CA GLN A 183 -0.25 18.89 8.10
C GLN A 183 0.03 18.43 6.65
N TYR A 184 -0.37 17.22 6.26
CA TYR A 184 -0.21 16.76 4.88
C TYR A 184 -1.02 17.58 3.88
N ILE A 185 -2.23 18.04 4.26
CA ILE A 185 -3.06 18.91 3.43
C ILE A 185 -2.40 20.29 3.29
N GLU A 186 -2.02 20.91 4.41
CA GLU A 186 -1.42 22.25 4.46
C GLU A 186 -0.11 22.34 3.66
N THR A 187 0.73 21.30 3.75
CA THR A 187 2.00 21.24 3.02
C THR A 187 1.87 20.68 1.61
N GLY A 188 0.70 20.17 1.23
CA GLY A 188 0.49 19.45 -0.02
C GLY A 188 1.41 18.23 -0.16
N ASP A 189 1.62 17.49 0.93
CA ASP A 189 2.51 16.33 0.98
C ASP A 189 1.87 15.11 0.29
N TYR A 190 1.98 15.11 -1.03
CA TYR A 190 1.38 14.11 -1.90
C TYR A 190 1.83 12.67 -1.56
N LYS A 191 3.12 12.48 -1.25
CA LYS A 191 3.66 11.15 -0.94
C LYS A 191 3.02 10.60 0.33
N ASN A 192 2.95 11.40 1.39
CA ASN A 192 2.32 10.96 2.64
C ASN A 192 0.81 10.77 2.51
N ILE A 193 0.13 11.55 1.67
CA ILE A 193 -1.29 11.32 1.37
C ILE A 193 -1.47 9.95 0.71
N LEU A 194 -0.71 9.62 -0.34
CA LEU A 194 -0.81 8.30 -0.99
C LEU A 194 -0.55 7.14 -0.02
N ARG A 195 0.32 7.36 0.99
CA ARG A 195 0.67 6.39 2.03
C ARG A 195 -0.47 6.07 2.99
N VAL A 196 -1.35 7.02 3.28
CA VAL A 196 -2.43 6.85 4.29
C VAL A 196 -3.83 6.82 3.68
N TYR A 197 -3.99 7.24 2.43
CA TYR A 197 -5.29 7.40 1.80
C TYR A 197 -5.74 6.11 1.11
N ASN A 198 -6.44 5.28 1.88
CA ASN A 198 -7.08 4.06 1.40
C ASN A 198 -8.48 4.43 0.83
N GLN A 199 -8.51 4.73 -0.46
CA GLN A 199 -9.72 5.12 -1.19
C GLN A 199 -9.69 4.53 -2.60
N LYS A 200 -10.37 3.40 -2.78
CA LYS A 200 -10.44 2.63 -4.05
C LYS A 200 -10.89 3.47 -5.25
N GLY A 201 -11.60 4.56 -5.01
CA GLY A 201 -12.07 5.52 -6.01
C GLY A 201 -11.10 6.66 -6.34
N MET A 202 -9.87 6.69 -5.80
CA MET A 202 -8.95 7.83 -5.97
C MET A 202 -8.53 8.02 -7.44
N LEU A 203 -8.16 6.96 -8.15
CA LEU A 203 -7.79 7.02 -9.58
C LEU A 203 -8.84 7.75 -10.44
N PRO A 204 -10.13 7.33 -10.47
CA PRO A 204 -11.14 8.05 -11.25
C PRO A 204 -11.44 9.45 -10.70
N GLN A 205 -11.49 9.64 -9.38
CA GLN A 205 -11.87 10.92 -8.77
C GLN A 205 -10.77 11.99 -8.86
N SER A 206 -9.50 11.59 -8.93
CA SER A 206 -8.36 12.49 -9.16
C SER A 206 -8.37 13.13 -10.55
N ARG A 207 -9.18 12.59 -11.48
CA ARG A 207 -9.25 12.98 -12.90
C ARG A 207 -7.93 12.78 -13.65
N VAL A 208 -7.01 11.97 -13.14
CA VAL A 208 -5.75 11.64 -13.85
C VAL A 208 -6.00 11.10 -15.25
N CYS A 209 -7.03 10.28 -15.44
CA CYS A 209 -7.41 9.77 -16.75
C CYS A 209 -7.74 10.93 -17.71
N ASN A 210 -8.58 11.88 -17.26
CA ASN A 210 -9.00 13.02 -18.07
C ASN A 210 -7.82 13.93 -18.43
N PHE A 211 -6.92 14.22 -17.47
CA PHE A 211 -5.75 15.06 -17.72
C PHE A 211 -4.75 14.40 -18.68
N CYS A 212 -4.61 13.07 -18.62
CA CYS A 212 -3.83 12.30 -19.57
C CYS A 212 -4.55 12.05 -20.90
N GLY A 213 -5.82 12.45 -21.07
CA GLY A 213 -6.61 12.16 -22.28
C GLY A 213 -7.02 10.69 -22.43
N ILE A 214 -7.11 9.96 -21.32
CA ILE A 214 -7.48 8.55 -21.24
C ILE A 214 -8.92 8.44 -20.71
N SER A 215 -9.69 7.50 -21.25
CA SER A 215 -11.14 7.41 -21.04
C SER A 215 -11.55 6.93 -19.64
N ASN A 216 -10.81 5.99 -19.04
CA ASN A 216 -11.18 5.38 -17.75
C ASN A 216 -9.98 4.71 -17.05
N LYS A 217 -10.20 4.29 -15.79
CA LYS A 217 -9.21 3.60 -14.93
C LYS A 217 -8.60 2.38 -15.63
N GLU A 218 -9.42 1.55 -16.27
CA GLU A 218 -8.94 0.32 -16.91
C GLU A 218 -8.03 0.62 -18.11
N SER A 219 -8.36 1.65 -18.89
CA SER A 219 -7.53 2.11 -20.01
C SER A 219 -6.22 2.71 -19.52
N TYR A 220 -6.24 3.45 -18.40
CA TYR A 220 -5.03 3.98 -17.77
C TYR A 220 -4.10 2.86 -17.30
N LEU A 221 -4.64 1.87 -16.59
CA LEU A 221 -3.89 0.68 -16.21
C LEU A 221 -3.32 -0.05 -17.42
N ASN A 222 -4.14 -0.35 -18.44
CA ASN A 222 -3.67 -1.02 -19.65
C ASN A 222 -2.54 -0.27 -20.35
N PHE A 223 -2.58 1.07 -20.34
CA PHE A 223 -1.52 1.91 -20.89
C PHE A 223 -0.23 1.83 -20.07
N VAL A 224 -0.31 1.87 -18.75
CA VAL A 224 0.86 1.64 -17.87
C VAL A 224 1.45 0.24 -18.12
N LEU A 225 0.60 -0.79 -18.23
CA LEU A 225 1.03 -2.16 -18.53
C LEU A 225 1.66 -2.26 -19.93
N SER A 226 1.19 -1.51 -20.94
CA SER A 226 1.79 -1.53 -22.27
C SER A 226 3.17 -0.89 -22.27
N ILE A 227 3.36 0.24 -21.56
CA ILE A 227 4.68 0.86 -21.38
C ILE A 227 5.64 -0.14 -20.73
N LEU A 228 5.22 -0.82 -19.66
CA LEU A 228 6.03 -1.82 -18.97
C LEU A 228 6.43 -3.00 -19.88
N LYS A 229 5.55 -3.43 -20.79
CA LYS A 229 5.82 -4.49 -21.76
C LYS A 229 6.81 -4.08 -22.85
N GLU A 230 6.89 -2.80 -23.19
CA GLU A 230 7.86 -2.30 -24.19
C GLU A 230 9.31 -2.44 -23.72
N ASN A 231 9.56 -2.54 -22.41
CA ASN A 231 10.87 -2.77 -21.81
C ASN A 231 11.93 -1.72 -22.24
N LYS A 232 11.51 -0.46 -22.30
CA LYS A 232 12.35 0.71 -22.65
C LYS A 232 12.61 1.59 -21.43
N GLU A 233 13.26 2.73 -21.61
CA GLU A 233 13.58 3.71 -20.56
C GLU A 233 12.36 4.10 -19.70
N ASP A 234 11.22 4.41 -20.32
CA ASP A 234 9.98 4.72 -19.58
C ASP A 234 9.49 3.54 -18.71
N ALA A 235 9.72 2.29 -19.13
CA ALA A 235 9.40 1.11 -18.33
C ALA A 235 10.30 1.02 -17.10
N GLU A 236 11.60 1.31 -17.25
CA GLU A 236 12.56 1.32 -16.14
C GLU A 236 12.26 2.41 -15.12
N VAL A 237 11.80 3.58 -15.55
CA VAL A 237 11.34 4.65 -14.63
C VAL A 237 10.17 4.15 -13.80
N ILE A 238 9.15 3.55 -14.43
CA ILE A 238 7.99 3.01 -13.71
C ILE A 238 8.41 1.87 -12.77
N ARG A 239 9.21 0.92 -13.23
CA ARG A 239 9.70 -0.20 -12.39
C ARG A 239 10.48 0.30 -11.19
N SER A 240 11.43 1.21 -11.39
CA SER A 240 12.27 1.75 -10.33
C SER A 240 11.42 2.50 -9.30
N SER A 241 10.47 3.33 -9.74
CA SER A 241 9.59 4.05 -8.82
C SER A 241 8.70 3.14 -7.96
N ILE A 242 8.20 2.04 -8.54
CA ILE A 242 7.38 1.08 -7.80
C ILE A 242 8.25 0.22 -6.86
N LYS A 243 9.43 -0.20 -7.29
CA LYS A 243 10.39 -0.94 -6.45
C LYS A 243 10.88 -0.10 -5.27
N GLU A 244 11.17 1.19 -5.50
CA GLU A 244 11.52 2.13 -4.43
C GLU A 244 10.38 2.24 -3.41
N SER A 245 9.12 2.26 -3.85
CA SER A 245 7.98 2.27 -2.93
C SER A 245 7.89 0.99 -2.08
N LEU A 246 8.41 -0.14 -2.56
CA LEU A 246 8.44 -1.41 -1.84
C LEU A 246 9.67 -1.57 -0.95
N GLY A 247 10.62 -0.63 -1.00
CA GLY A 247 11.90 -0.73 -0.29
C GLY A 247 12.87 -1.74 -0.91
N THR A 248 12.75 -1.99 -2.22
CA THR A 248 13.52 -3.00 -2.98
C THR A 248 14.29 -2.41 -4.15
#